data_AF-A0A963QR52-F1
#
_entry.id   AF-A0A963QR52-F1
#
_cell.length_a   1.000
_cell.length_b   1.000
_cell.length_c   1.000
_cell.angle_alpha   90.00
_cell.angle_beta   90.00
_cell.angle_gamma   90.00
#
_symmetry.space_group_name_H-M   'P 1'
#
loop_
_entity.id
_entity.type
_entity.pdbx_description
1 polymer ?
#
loop_
_entity_poly.entity_id
_entity_poly.type
_entity_poly.pdbx_seq_one_letter_code
_entity_poly.pdbx_strand_id
1 'polypeptide(L)'
;MTRTIPSVSVTYAQSGASTKSNELGMRVMQERAYARRGEQYLLIKSPPASGKSRALMFIALDKITHQGWRQAIIVVPEKSIGSSFADEPLSQYGFWTDWVVEPRWNLCNAPGSDGGKVNALGKFLESGDKVLVCTHATFRFAVDKFGVEAFDNRL
;
A
#
# COMPACT_ATOMS: atom_id res chain seq x y z
N MET A 1 -36.82 -24.69 9.36
CA MET A 1 -35.90 -23.59 9.01
C MET A 1 -34.60 -23.81 9.76
N THR A 2 -33.54 -24.24 9.07
CA THR A 2 -32.21 -24.43 9.65
C THR A 2 -31.57 -23.06 9.87
N ARG A 3 -31.36 -22.71 11.15
CA ARG A 3 -30.75 -21.44 11.56
C ARG A 3 -29.24 -21.55 11.37
N THR A 4 -28.71 -20.93 10.33
CA THR A 4 -27.27 -20.90 10.05
C THR A 4 -26.57 -20.07 11.13
N ILE A 5 -25.87 -20.75 12.05
CA ILE A 5 -25.02 -20.09 13.04
C ILE A 5 -23.66 -19.89 12.35
N PRO A 6 -23.15 -18.65 12.24
CA PRO A 6 -21.84 -18.40 11.63
C PRO A 6 -20.76 -19.12 12.46
N SER A 7 -19.79 -19.77 11.79
CA SER A 7 -18.75 -20.56 12.46
C SER A 7 -17.80 -19.74 13.34
N VAL A 8 -17.88 -18.41 13.24
CA VAL A 8 -17.13 -17.47 14.08
C VAL A 8 -18.06 -16.30 14.41
N SER A 9 -18.34 -16.11 15.70
CA SER A 9 -18.95 -14.90 16.26
C SER A 9 -17.87 -14.12 17.02
N VAL A 10 -17.56 -12.91 16.55
CA VAL A 10 -16.67 -12.00 17.28
C VAL A 10 -17.51 -10.81 17.75
N THR A 11 -17.62 -10.63 19.06
CA THR A 11 -18.30 -9.49 19.66
C THR A 11 -17.28 -8.37 19.84
N TYR A 12 -17.39 -7.33 19.03
CA TYR A 12 -16.56 -6.13 19.17
C TYR A 12 -17.24 -5.13 20.13
N ALA A 13 -16.45 -4.45 20.95
CA ALA A 13 -16.95 -3.33 21.75
C ALA A 13 -17.42 -2.19 20.81
N GLN A 14 -18.71 -1.90 20.82
CA GLN A 14 -19.35 -0.86 19.98
C GLN A 14 -19.14 0.56 20.56
N SER A 15 -17.97 0.83 21.15
CA SER A 15 -17.69 2.10 21.86
C SER A 15 -17.33 3.28 20.96
N GLY A 16 -17.19 3.07 19.64
CA GLY A 16 -16.78 4.10 18.69
C GLY A 16 -15.32 4.56 18.84
N ALA A 17 -14.58 4.11 19.86
CA ALA A 17 -13.19 4.50 20.08
C ALA A 17 -12.27 4.14 18.90
N SER A 18 -12.60 3.10 18.11
CA SER A 18 -11.84 2.67 16.95
C SER A 18 -11.93 3.60 15.73
N THR A 19 -12.88 4.55 15.72
CA THR A 19 -13.04 5.53 14.62
C THR A 19 -12.34 6.85 14.90
N LYS A 20 -11.94 7.14 16.15
CA LYS A 20 -11.15 8.32 16.48
C LYS A 20 -9.73 8.17 15.91
N SER A 21 -9.28 9.21 15.22
CA SER A 21 -7.90 9.32 14.75
C SER A 21 -7.00 9.92 15.84
N ASN A 22 -5.73 9.52 15.86
CA ASN A 22 -4.70 10.15 16.67
C ASN A 22 -4.20 11.47 16.01
N GLU A 23 -3.18 12.09 16.60
CA GLU A 23 -2.59 13.36 16.13
C GLU A 23 -2.02 13.30 14.70
N LEU A 24 -1.68 12.09 14.23
CA LEU A 24 -1.18 11.84 12.87
C LEU A 24 -2.30 11.40 11.91
N GLY A 25 -3.57 11.49 12.34
CA GLY A 25 -4.71 11.14 11.50
C GLY A 25 -4.98 9.64 11.40
N MET A 26 -4.31 8.82 12.22
CA MET A 26 -4.38 7.36 12.16
C MET A 26 -5.49 6.84 13.07
N ARG A 27 -6.34 5.96 12.55
CA ARG A 27 -7.23 5.14 13.40
C ARG A 27 -6.42 4.10 14.16
N VAL A 28 -6.98 3.56 15.24
CA VAL A 28 -6.32 2.59 16.15
C VAL A 28 -5.58 1.46 15.42
N MET A 29 -6.17 0.86 14.37
CA MET A 29 -5.51 -0.22 13.63
C MET A 29 -4.34 0.26 12.75
N GLN A 30 -4.44 1.48 12.20
CA GLN A 30 -3.37 2.10 11.41
C GLN A 30 -2.20 2.48 12.32
N GLU A 31 -2.49 3.05 13.48
CA GLU A 31 -1.50 3.39 14.50
C GLU A 31 -0.73 2.15 14.97
N ARG A 32 -1.43 1.05 15.26
CA ARG A 32 -0.80 -0.24 15.64
C ARG A 32 0.14 -0.77 14.57
N ALA A 33 -0.24 -0.66 13.30
CA ALA A 33 0.62 -1.06 12.19
C ALA A 33 1.84 -0.12 12.06
N TYR A 34 1.63 1.19 12.15
CA TYR A 34 2.68 2.21 12.06
C TYR A 34 3.68 2.13 13.23
N ALA A 35 3.25 1.75 14.43
CA ALA A 35 4.15 1.47 15.55
C ALA A 35 5.18 0.37 15.24
N ARG A 36 4.90 -0.49 14.25
CA ARG A 36 5.79 -1.56 13.76
C ARG A 36 6.48 -1.22 12.42
N ARG A 37 6.50 0.05 12.01
CA ARG A 37 7.10 0.48 10.72
C ARG A 37 8.60 0.20 10.56
N GLY A 38 9.32 -0.02 11.67
CA GLY A 38 10.74 -0.38 11.65
C GLY A 38 11.01 -1.85 11.33
N GLU A 39 9.99 -2.71 11.35
CA GLU A 39 10.16 -4.13 11.05
C GLU A 39 10.49 -4.34 9.57
N GLN A 40 11.33 -5.34 9.29
CA GLN A 40 11.67 -5.74 7.91
C GLN A 40 10.47 -6.38 7.22
N TYR A 41 9.74 -7.25 7.94
CA TYR A 41 8.57 -7.96 7.43
C TYR A 41 7.40 -7.74 8.37
N LEU A 42 6.27 -7.26 7.82
CA LEU A 42 5.07 -6.98 8.60
C LEU A 42 3.85 -7.65 7.97
N LEU A 43 3.19 -8.54 8.72
CA LEU A 43 1.92 -9.14 8.32
C LEU A 43 0.76 -8.40 8.99
N ILE A 44 -0.01 -7.64 8.19
CA ILE A 44 -1.19 -6.92 8.67
C ILE A 44 -2.45 -7.73 8.36
N LYS A 45 -3.02 -8.36 9.40
CA LYS A 45 -4.34 -9.01 9.32
C LYS A 45 -5.40 -8.08 9.92
N SER A 46 -6.35 -7.65 9.09
CA SER A 46 -7.44 -6.77 9.51
C SER A 46 -8.76 -7.14 8.85
N PRO A 47 -9.91 -6.81 9.46
CA PRO A 47 -11.21 -6.89 8.79
C PRO A 47 -11.26 -6.03 7.52
N PRO A 48 -12.17 -6.34 6.57
CA PRO A 48 -12.44 -5.46 5.42
C PRO A 48 -12.70 -4.01 5.84
N ALA A 49 -12.34 -3.06 4.97
CA ALA A 49 -12.55 -1.62 5.17
C ALA A 49 -11.92 -1.02 6.46
N SER A 50 -10.98 -1.72 7.11
CA SER A 50 -10.28 -1.21 8.31
C SER A 50 -9.17 -0.19 8.01
N GLY A 51 -9.06 0.29 6.76
CA GLY A 51 -8.03 1.25 6.34
C GLY A 51 -6.64 0.64 6.16
N LYS A 52 -6.56 -0.63 5.70
CA LYS A 52 -5.29 -1.33 5.44
C LYS A 52 -4.39 -0.57 4.46
N SER A 53 -4.94 -0.09 3.35
CA SER A 53 -4.17 0.64 2.34
C SER A 53 -3.57 1.92 2.91
N ARG A 54 -4.36 2.70 3.67
CA ARG A 54 -3.87 3.89 4.36
C ARG A 54 -2.80 3.58 5.42
N ALA A 55 -2.91 2.47 6.14
CA ALA A 55 -1.84 2.00 7.04
C ALA A 55 -0.53 1.73 6.28
N LEU A 56 -0.62 1.08 5.11
CA LEU A 56 0.53 0.82 4.25
C LEU A 56 1.15 2.11 3.70
N MET A 57 0.34 3.11 3.33
CA MET A 57 0.83 4.42 2.89
C MET A 57 1.73 5.08 3.95
N PHE A 58 1.26 5.13 5.21
CA PHE A 58 2.05 5.69 6.31
C PHE A 58 3.39 4.95 6.50
N ILE A 59 3.37 3.62 6.48
CA ILE A 59 4.58 2.79 6.63
C ILE A 59 5.54 3.00 5.47
N ALA A 60 5.03 3.00 4.23
CA ALA A 60 5.84 3.17 3.03
C ALA A 60 6.52 4.54 3.01
N LEU A 61 5.79 5.61 3.32
CA LEU A 61 6.34 6.97 3.39
C LEU A 61 7.44 7.09 4.46
N ASP A 62 7.22 6.51 5.64
CA ASP A 62 8.26 6.50 6.69
C ASP A 62 9.50 5.71 6.28
N LYS A 63 9.33 4.56 5.61
CA LYS A 63 10.44 3.77 5.11
C LYS A 63 11.25 4.51 4.05
N ILE A 64 10.58 5.15 3.10
CA ILE A 64 11.23 5.91 2.03
C ILE A 64 11.99 7.11 2.60
N THR A 65 11.37 7.87 3.49
CA THR A 65 11.93 9.16 3.93
C THR A 65 12.89 9.04 5.11
N HIS A 66 12.68 8.08 6.01
CA HIS A 66 13.45 7.99 7.26
C HIS A 66 14.32 6.74 7.38
N GLN A 67 14.10 5.71 6.57
CA GLN A 67 14.80 4.42 6.70
C GLN A 67 15.68 4.07 5.49
N GLY A 68 15.84 4.99 4.54
CA GLY A 68 16.76 4.85 3.41
C GLY A 68 16.25 3.95 2.26
N TRP A 69 14.96 3.59 2.25
CA TRP A 69 14.38 2.86 1.13
C TRP A 69 14.23 3.76 -0.09
N ARG A 70 14.57 3.26 -1.28
CA ARG A 70 14.58 4.11 -2.48
C ARG A 70 13.18 4.41 -2.99
N GLN A 71 12.34 3.37 -3.01
CA GLN A 71 11.03 3.34 -3.66
C GLN A 71 10.11 2.32 -2.96
N ALA A 72 8.81 2.48 -3.11
CA ALA A 72 7.78 1.51 -2.72
C ALA A 72 7.04 0.98 -3.93
N ILE A 73 6.87 -0.35 -3.99
CA ILE A 73 6.18 -1.06 -5.07
C ILE A 73 4.95 -1.75 -4.48
N ILE A 74 3.79 -1.17 -4.74
CA ILE A 74 2.52 -1.72 -4.30
C ILE A 74 2.01 -2.75 -5.31
N VAL A 75 2.00 -4.00 -4.89
CA VAL A 75 1.62 -5.15 -5.72
C VAL A 75 0.23 -5.63 -5.30
N VAL A 76 -0.76 -5.47 -6.19
CA VAL A 76 -2.18 -5.81 -5.93
C VAL A 76 -2.63 -7.01 -6.77
N PRO A 77 -3.61 -7.81 -6.33
CA PRO A 77 -4.00 -8.99 -7.11
C PRO A 77 -4.74 -8.62 -8.40
N GLU A 78 -5.40 -7.46 -8.45
CA GLU A 78 -6.21 -7.02 -9.58
C GLU A 78 -6.29 -5.50 -9.68
N LYS A 79 -6.62 -4.99 -10.88
CA LYS A 79 -6.56 -3.56 -11.21
C LYS A 79 -7.50 -2.72 -10.33
N SER A 80 -8.70 -3.22 -10.05
CA SER A 80 -9.73 -2.55 -9.25
C SER A 80 -9.21 -2.15 -7.87
N ILE A 81 -8.38 -2.98 -7.25
CA ILE A 81 -7.79 -2.72 -5.93
C ILE A 81 -6.72 -1.62 -5.98
N GLY A 82 -6.10 -1.38 -7.14
CA GLY A 82 -5.15 -0.29 -7.33
C GLY A 82 -5.72 1.08 -6.98
N SER A 83 -7.04 1.27 -7.14
CA SER A 83 -7.75 2.49 -6.73
C SER A 83 -7.66 2.79 -5.23
N SER A 84 -7.44 1.76 -4.39
CA SER A 84 -7.26 1.93 -2.94
C SER A 84 -5.93 2.61 -2.57
N PHE A 85 -5.06 2.85 -3.54
CA PHE A 85 -3.77 3.52 -3.40
C PHE A 85 -3.68 4.81 -4.22
N ALA A 86 -4.83 5.39 -4.60
CA ALA A 86 -4.87 6.74 -5.16
C ALA A 86 -4.33 7.79 -4.18
N ASP A 87 -4.09 9.00 -4.68
CA ASP A 87 -3.58 10.12 -3.88
C ASP A 87 -4.44 10.35 -2.63
N GLU A 88 -3.79 10.55 -1.48
CA GLU A 88 -4.45 10.74 -0.19
C GLU A 88 -3.75 11.90 0.56
N PRO A 89 -4.49 12.95 0.94
CA PRO A 89 -3.94 14.13 1.60
C PRO A 89 -3.72 13.88 3.10
N LEU A 90 -2.77 13.01 3.43
CA LEU A 90 -2.47 12.60 4.81
C LEU A 90 -2.05 13.78 5.69
N SER A 91 -1.44 14.82 5.10
CA SER A 91 -1.00 16.02 5.82
C SER A 91 -2.16 16.83 6.40
N GLN A 92 -3.32 16.82 5.74
CA GLN A 92 -4.54 17.46 6.26
C GLN A 92 -5.00 16.86 7.60
N TYR A 93 -4.54 15.65 7.92
CA TYR A 93 -4.87 14.93 9.15
C TYR A 93 -3.71 14.86 10.14
N GLY A 94 -2.64 15.66 9.95
CA GLY A 94 -1.52 15.77 10.88
C GLY A 94 -0.29 14.91 10.57
N PHE A 95 -0.29 14.17 9.45
CA PHE A 95 0.93 13.52 8.97
C PHE A 95 1.88 14.54 8.29
N TRP A 96 3.16 14.23 8.15
CA TRP A 96 4.15 15.22 7.66
C TRP A 96 4.24 15.31 6.13
N THR A 97 3.60 14.41 5.39
CA THR A 97 3.56 14.42 3.91
C THR A 97 2.26 13.78 3.42
N ASP A 98 1.91 14.07 2.17
CA ASP A 98 0.83 13.36 1.47
C ASP A 98 1.31 12.08 0.79
N TRP A 99 0.37 11.18 0.53
CA TRP A 99 0.59 10.04 -0.36
C TRP A 99 0.23 10.45 -1.77
N VAL A 100 1.19 10.39 -2.68
CA VAL A 100 1.01 10.75 -4.10
C VAL A 100 1.57 9.63 -4.97
N VAL A 101 0.78 9.19 -5.95
CA VAL A 101 1.19 8.24 -6.98
C VAL A 101 1.09 8.95 -8.32
N GLU A 102 2.25 9.21 -8.95
CA GLU A 102 2.21 9.86 -10.26
C GLU A 102 1.35 9.03 -11.23
N PRO A 103 0.47 9.66 -12.04
CA PRO A 103 -0.46 8.93 -12.89
C PRO A 103 0.19 7.87 -13.79
N ARG A 104 1.42 8.12 -14.26
CA ARG A 104 2.20 7.16 -15.07
C ARG A 104 2.69 5.92 -14.32
N TRP A 105 2.81 5.98 -12.99
CA TRP A 105 3.24 4.86 -12.13
C TRP A 105 2.08 4.12 -11.49
N ASN A 106 0.85 4.58 -11.70
CA ASN A 106 -0.33 3.76 -11.45
C ASN A 106 -0.62 2.86 -12.67
N LEU A 107 0.10 1.74 -12.75
CA LEU A 107 -0.03 0.77 -13.84
C LEU A 107 -1.37 0.02 -13.80
N CYS A 108 -2.19 0.17 -12.75
CA CYS A 108 -3.55 -0.35 -12.72
C CYS A 108 -4.52 0.50 -13.56
N ASN A 109 -4.28 1.81 -13.66
CA ASN A 109 -5.13 2.77 -14.39
C ASN A 109 -4.64 3.02 -15.82
N ALA A 110 -3.37 2.77 -16.12
CA ALA A 110 -2.82 3.04 -17.44
C ALA A 110 -3.47 2.15 -18.54
N PRO A 111 -4.06 2.75 -19.60
CA PRO A 111 -4.29 2.02 -20.85
C PRO A 111 -2.93 1.51 -21.34
N GLY A 112 -2.86 0.29 -21.87
CA GLY A 112 -1.58 -0.30 -22.27
C GLY A 112 -0.84 0.62 -23.24
N SER A 113 0.25 1.26 -22.79
CA SER A 113 1.06 2.15 -23.61
C SER A 113 2.08 1.36 -24.43
N ASP A 114 2.65 2.01 -25.44
CA ASP A 114 3.73 1.46 -26.26
C ASP A 114 4.91 1.02 -25.39
N GLY A 115 5.16 -0.29 -25.39
CA GLY A 115 6.16 -0.97 -24.57
C GLY A 115 5.59 -1.81 -23.42
N GLY A 116 4.32 -1.65 -23.05
CA GLY A 116 3.66 -2.48 -22.04
C GLY A 116 4.08 -2.21 -20.58
N LYS A 117 3.26 -2.71 -19.65
CA LYS A 117 3.37 -2.42 -18.20
C LYS A 117 4.69 -2.88 -17.58
N VAL A 118 5.28 -3.95 -18.11
CA VAL A 118 6.57 -4.47 -17.63
C VAL A 118 7.70 -3.48 -17.91
N ASN A 119 7.75 -2.90 -19.12
CA ASN A 119 8.76 -1.90 -19.44
C ASN A 119 8.54 -0.59 -18.66
N ALA A 120 7.28 -0.22 -18.40
CA ALA A 120 6.98 0.92 -17.54
C ALA A 120 7.50 0.70 -16.10
N LEU A 121 7.39 -0.51 -15.56
CA LEU A 121 7.99 -0.85 -14.26
C LEU A 121 9.52 -0.73 -14.32
N GLY A 122 10.17 -1.23 -15.38
CA GLY A 122 11.61 -1.05 -15.58
C GLY A 122 12.04 0.42 -15.55
N LYS A 123 11.32 1.28 -16.27
CA LYS A 123 11.55 2.74 -16.26
C LYS A 123 11.39 3.36 -14.87
N PHE A 124 10.44 2.86 -14.07
CA PHE A 124 10.28 3.30 -12.68
C PHE A 124 11.48 2.88 -11.82
N LEU A 125 12.02 1.67 -11.98
CA LEU A 125 13.18 1.21 -11.21
C LEU A 125 14.43 2.07 -11.47
N GLU A 126 14.54 2.65 -12.67
CA GLU A 126 15.61 3.58 -13.07
C GLU A 126 15.32 5.03 -12.69
N SER A 127 14.08 5.36 -12.28
CA SER A 127 13.69 6.73 -11.95
C SER A 127 13.94 7.08 -10.48
N GLY A 128 13.83 8.37 -10.15
CA GLY A 128 13.88 8.87 -8.77
C GLY A 128 12.53 8.83 -8.05
N ASP A 129 11.46 8.42 -8.75
CA ASP A 129 10.08 8.50 -8.27
C ASP A 129 9.83 7.47 -7.18
N LYS A 130 8.93 7.77 -6.25
CA LYS A 130 8.89 7.06 -4.96
C LYS A 130 7.92 5.91 -4.90
N VAL A 131 6.83 5.94 -5.67
CA VAL A 131 5.73 4.99 -5.51
C VAL A 131 5.23 4.50 -6.87
N LEU A 132 5.06 3.18 -6.99
CA LEU A 132 4.43 2.53 -8.14
C LEU A 132 3.36 1.55 -7.66
N VAL A 133 2.25 1.47 -8.40
CA VAL A 133 1.16 0.52 -8.15
C VAL A 133 0.98 -0.38 -9.37
N CYS A 134 1.06 -1.70 -9.19
CA CYS A 134 0.92 -2.66 -10.28
C CYS A 134 0.23 -3.95 -9.83
N THR A 135 -0.18 -4.78 -10.79
CA THR A 135 -0.76 -6.09 -10.48
C THR A 135 0.31 -7.14 -10.23
N HIS A 136 -0.04 -8.23 -9.52
CA HIS A 136 0.81 -9.41 -9.34
C HIS A 136 1.41 -9.91 -10.67
N ALA A 137 0.61 -9.94 -11.74
CA ALA A 137 1.07 -10.37 -13.05
C ALA A 137 2.17 -9.47 -13.61
N THR A 138 1.99 -8.14 -13.55
CA THR A 138 3.02 -7.18 -14.00
C THR A 138 4.29 -7.31 -13.19
N PHE A 139 4.17 -7.39 -11.86
CA PHE A 139 5.33 -7.55 -10.97
C PHE A 139 6.09 -8.84 -11.28
N ARG A 140 5.40 -9.98 -11.37
CA ARG A 140 6.02 -11.27 -11.69
C ARG A 140 6.80 -11.23 -13.01
N PHE A 141 6.18 -10.72 -14.08
CA PHE A 141 6.87 -10.62 -15.37
C PHE A 141 8.04 -9.62 -15.37
N ALA A 142 7.99 -8.61 -14.51
CA ALA A 142 9.11 -7.68 -14.35
C ALA A 142 10.27 -8.34 -13.60
N VAL A 143 10.01 -9.11 -12.54
CA VAL A 143 11.03 -9.93 -11.86
C VAL A 143 11.65 -10.94 -12.83
N ASP A 144 10.83 -11.66 -13.60
CA ASP A 144 11.29 -12.62 -14.62
C ASP A 144 12.21 -11.95 -15.67
N LYS A 145 11.97 -10.67 -16.00
CA LYS A 145 12.69 -9.93 -17.03
C LYS A 145 13.96 -9.23 -16.51
N PHE A 146 13.89 -8.61 -15.34
CA PHE A 146 14.94 -7.71 -14.84
C PHE A 146 15.82 -8.36 -13.76
N GLY A 147 15.44 -9.53 -13.23
CA GLY A 147 16.11 -10.16 -12.10
C GLY A 147 15.61 -9.61 -10.75
N VAL A 148 15.88 -10.33 -9.66
CA VAL A 148 15.46 -9.93 -8.30
C VAL A 148 16.31 -8.79 -7.77
N GLU A 149 17.58 -8.74 -8.17
CA GLU A 149 18.58 -7.74 -7.78
C GLU A 149 18.17 -6.33 -8.23
N ALA A 150 17.43 -6.24 -9.34
CA ALA A 150 16.88 -4.98 -9.83
C ALA A 150 15.89 -4.34 -8.83
N PHE A 151 15.39 -5.10 -7.85
CA PHE A 151 14.45 -4.66 -6.82
C PHE A 151 15.11 -4.41 -5.45
N ASP A 152 16.43 -4.57 -5.32
CA ASP A 152 17.12 -4.34 -4.05
C ASP A 152 16.91 -2.92 -3.52
N ASN A 153 16.84 -2.78 -2.19
CA ASN A 153 16.59 -1.53 -1.46
C ASN A 153 15.24 -0.86 -1.80
N ARG A 154 14.24 -1.65 -2.18
CA ARG A 154 12.84 -1.22 -2.44
C ARG A 154 11.86 -2.07 -1.64
N LEU A 155 10.79 -1.45 -1.15
CA LEU A 155 9.80 -2.08 -0.29
C LEU A 155 8.54 -2.52 -1.04
#